data_AF-A0A8S4BQI8-F1
#
_entry.id   AF-A0A8S4BQI8-F1
#
_cell.length_a   1.000
_cell.length_b   1.000
_cell.length_c   1.000
_cell.angle_alpha   90.00
_cell.angle_beta   90.00
_cell.angle_gamma   90.00
#
_symmetry.space_group_name_H-M   'P 1'
#
loop_
_entity.id
_entity.type
_entity.pdbx_description
1 polymer ?
#
loop_
_entity_poly.entity_id
_entity_poly.type
_entity_poly.pdbx_seq_one_letter_code
_entity_poly.pdbx_strand_id
1 'polypeptide(L)'
;MLATVLANRKKSVISSVVGPTQAYGIPGRDILDTILTVKYTLQEMQRVGGIYLGLDFNKSLDRVEDGFMWEVLDRFGLGHQLIQCLKLLYNNAQARIRSNGTVSSPFHLGRSIWQGCPFSALLYSLVAEPLANALNKNQLIKGTDRASGAKVNTKKSMVMYCGEEVQTPGRWDFQHAEQSVRVLGVQLGVKQTAARDAVWERQLQGVTTILGLWRMRDLTLNGKVVVTNALVMSRLNHAMAVYDLPSDVVTKLDNSRVTFLWKSSRNLVAHKTLIWERTRGGLNLVDLKSKNYAFKIKLIRKFLDPNHVAGWKDFFGDVLSSLGPHDQLGRCQVLKKTHTAV
;
A
#
# COMPACT_ATOMS: atom_id res chain seq x y z
N MET A 1 -19.11 -15.19 13.26
CA MET A 1 -19.98 -14.16 13.86
C MET A 1 -19.35 -13.51 15.09
N LEU A 2 -18.97 -14.28 16.13
CA LEU A 2 -18.33 -13.74 17.35
C LEU A 2 -17.04 -12.95 17.06
N ALA A 3 -16.09 -13.51 16.32
CA ALA A 3 -14.84 -12.83 15.96
C ALA A 3 -15.06 -11.49 15.21
N THR A 4 -16.12 -11.40 14.41
CA THR A 4 -16.51 -10.16 13.71
C THR A 4 -16.99 -9.08 14.68
N VAL A 5 -17.83 -9.46 15.65
CA VAL A 5 -18.34 -8.55 16.68
C VAL A 5 -17.18 -8.03 17.54
N LEU A 6 -16.26 -8.91 17.96
CA LEU A 6 -15.09 -8.54 18.73
C LEU A 6 -14.16 -7.60 17.95
N ALA A 7 -13.93 -7.88 16.66
CA ALA A 7 -13.14 -7.02 15.78
C ALA A 7 -13.73 -5.61 15.70
N ASN A 8 -15.03 -5.51 15.39
CA ASN A 8 -15.68 -4.22 15.22
C ASN A 8 -15.69 -3.38 16.52
N ARG A 9 -15.84 -4.02 17.69
CA ARG A 9 -15.78 -3.30 18.98
C ARG A 9 -14.41 -2.71 19.29
N LYS A 10 -13.31 -3.31 18.83
CA LYS A 10 -11.94 -2.87 19.15
C LYS A 10 -11.29 -2.00 18.08
N LYS A 11 -11.91 -1.87 16.91
CA LYS A 11 -11.46 -0.98 15.82
C LYS A 11 -11.29 0.48 16.24
N SER A 12 -12.09 0.99 17.16
CA SER A 12 -11.99 2.37 17.65
C SER A 12 -10.81 2.61 18.58
N VAL A 13 -10.34 1.58 19.28
CA VAL A 13 -9.29 1.69 20.31
C VAL A 13 -7.93 1.26 19.77
N ILE A 14 -7.88 0.36 18.78
CA ILE A 14 -6.62 -0.22 18.33
C ILE A 14 -5.59 0.85 17.90
N SER A 15 -6.04 1.93 17.24
CA SER A 15 -5.18 3.01 16.77
C SER A 15 -4.48 3.79 17.88
N SER A 16 -4.98 3.75 19.13
CA SER A 16 -4.31 4.36 20.30
C SER A 16 -3.33 3.40 20.98
N VAL A 17 -3.41 2.10 20.68
CA VAL A 17 -2.57 1.06 21.28
C VAL A 17 -1.35 0.77 20.41
N VAL A 18 -1.53 0.71 19.09
CA VAL A 18 -0.43 0.50 18.14
C VAL A 18 0.13 1.83 17.65
N GLY A 19 1.46 1.94 17.60
CA GLY A 19 2.12 3.17 17.18
C GLY A 19 1.84 3.53 15.72
N PRO A 20 2.06 4.79 15.31
CA PRO A 20 1.60 5.35 14.03
C PRO A 20 2.10 4.64 12.76
N THR A 21 3.23 3.93 12.81
CA THR A 21 3.80 3.25 11.63
C THR A 21 3.17 1.90 11.31
N GLN A 22 2.40 1.30 12.23
CA GLN A 22 1.76 0.00 12.04
C GLN A 22 0.49 0.12 11.20
N ALA A 23 0.55 -0.09 9.89
CA ALA A 23 -0.63 0.10 9.03
C ALA A 23 -1.54 -1.14 8.92
N TYR A 24 -1.04 -2.34 9.23
CA TYR A 24 -1.75 -3.58 8.88
C TYR A 24 -3.03 -3.76 9.72
N GLY A 25 -4.18 -3.88 9.04
CA GLY A 25 -5.46 -4.14 9.71
C GLY A 25 -5.99 -3.02 10.61
N ILE A 26 -5.38 -1.82 10.57
CA ILE A 26 -5.75 -0.69 11.42
C ILE A 26 -6.71 0.24 10.66
N PRO A 27 -7.92 0.49 11.19
CA PRO A 27 -8.86 1.42 10.56
C PRO A 27 -8.29 2.83 10.42
N GLY A 28 -8.53 3.45 9.28
CA GLY A 28 -8.08 4.82 8.98
C GLY A 28 -6.62 4.91 8.48
N ARG A 29 -5.83 3.84 8.57
CA ARG A 29 -4.46 3.80 8.01
C ARG A 29 -4.51 3.28 6.58
N ASP A 30 -4.07 4.09 5.63
CA ASP A 30 -4.09 3.76 4.20
C ASP A 30 -2.73 3.17 3.78
N ILE A 31 -2.77 2.14 2.92
CA ILE A 31 -1.59 1.55 2.29
C ILE A 31 -0.73 2.60 1.57
N LEU A 32 -1.39 3.61 0.98
CA LEU A 32 -0.71 4.70 0.30
C LEU A 32 0.14 5.54 1.26
N ASP A 33 -0.30 5.73 2.50
CA ASP A 33 0.45 6.53 3.47
C ASP A 33 1.77 5.83 3.83
N THR A 34 1.77 4.50 3.97
CA THR A 34 2.98 3.70 4.18
C THR A 34 3.93 3.78 2.98
N ILE A 35 3.40 3.62 1.77
CA ILE A 35 4.21 3.67 0.53
C ILE A 35 4.86 5.05 0.38
N LEU A 36 4.10 6.12 0.56
CA LEU A 36 4.62 7.48 0.44
C LEU A 36 5.66 7.76 1.53
N THR A 37 5.42 7.34 2.77
CA THR A 37 6.40 7.53 3.86
C THR A 37 7.72 6.88 3.49
N VAL A 38 7.70 5.59 3.10
CA VAL A 38 8.93 4.90 2.68
C VAL A 38 9.56 5.56 1.45
N LYS A 39 8.77 5.98 0.47
CA LYS A 39 9.26 6.64 -0.74
C LYS A 39 10.06 7.91 -0.42
N TYR A 40 9.54 8.78 0.44
CA TYR A 40 10.21 10.02 0.81
C TYR A 40 11.38 9.79 1.76
N THR A 41 11.29 8.81 2.67
CA THR A 41 12.45 8.38 3.48
C THR A 41 13.60 7.92 2.60
N LEU A 42 13.34 7.10 1.57
CA LEU A 42 14.38 6.66 0.63
C LEU A 42 14.99 7.82 -0.17
N GLN A 43 14.18 8.83 -0.49
CA GLN A 43 14.66 10.04 -1.16
C GLN A 43 15.59 10.86 -0.24
N GLU A 44 15.24 11.03 1.03
CA GLU A 44 16.14 11.71 1.98
C GLU A 44 17.40 10.88 2.25
N MET A 45 17.28 9.55 2.39
CA MET A 45 18.44 8.66 2.56
C MET A 45 19.40 8.72 1.37
N GLN A 46 18.93 9.04 0.16
CA GLN A 46 19.82 9.32 -0.97
C GLN A 46 20.78 10.50 -0.70
N ARG A 47 20.31 11.49 0.07
CA ARG A 47 21.04 12.72 0.36
C ARG A 47 21.93 12.58 1.60
N VAL A 48 21.42 11.94 2.65
CA VAL A 48 22.12 11.86 3.95
C VAL A 48 22.88 10.55 4.19
N GLY A 49 22.69 9.55 3.32
CA GLY A 49 23.20 8.20 3.56
C GLY A 49 22.25 7.39 4.45
N GLY A 50 22.17 6.08 4.22
CA GLY A 50 21.38 5.19 5.08
C GLY A 50 21.28 3.76 4.58
N ILE A 51 20.69 2.91 5.42
CA ILE A 51 20.40 1.51 5.08
C ILE A 51 18.90 1.29 5.19
N TYR A 52 18.28 0.84 4.11
CA TYR A 52 16.93 0.31 4.13
C TYR A 52 16.97 -1.19 4.40
N LEU A 53 16.25 -1.61 5.44
CA LEU A 53 16.10 -3.01 5.81
C LEU A 53 14.64 -3.43 5.65
N GLY A 54 14.38 -4.24 4.62
CA GLY A 54 13.08 -4.89 4.41
C GLY A 54 13.08 -6.25 5.09
N LEU A 55 12.27 -6.44 6.13
CA LEU A 55 12.14 -7.72 6.82
C LEU A 55 10.84 -8.42 6.43
N ASP A 56 10.93 -9.67 5.96
CA ASP A 56 9.79 -10.54 5.74
C ASP A 56 9.77 -11.66 6.79
N PHE A 57 8.59 -12.05 7.26
CA PHE A 57 8.43 -13.14 8.23
C PHE A 57 7.83 -14.37 7.55
N ASN A 58 8.50 -15.50 7.67
CA ASN A 58 8.07 -16.73 7.02
C ASN A 58 6.76 -17.25 7.67
N LYS A 59 5.67 -17.28 6.91
CA LYS A 59 4.33 -17.70 7.37
C LYS A 59 3.93 -16.99 8.67
N SER A 60 3.96 -15.66 8.63
CA SER A 60 3.89 -14.79 9.81
C SER A 60 2.71 -15.07 10.75
N LEU A 61 1.52 -15.38 10.22
CA LEU A 61 0.34 -15.74 11.02
C LEU A 61 0.44 -17.16 11.61
N ASP A 62 0.88 -18.13 10.81
CA ASP A 62 0.92 -19.56 11.19
C ASP A 62 2.00 -19.86 12.24
N ARG A 63 2.95 -18.95 12.42
CA ARG A 63 4.11 -19.12 13.32
C ARG A 63 4.00 -18.36 14.63
N VAL A 64 2.94 -17.58 14.83
CA VAL A 64 2.70 -16.93 16.12
C VAL A 64 2.46 -18.00 17.17
N GLU A 65 3.29 -17.99 18.21
CA GLU A 65 3.14 -18.87 19.36
C GLU A 65 2.04 -18.35 20.28
N ASP A 66 1.15 -19.24 20.71
CA ASP A 66 -0.05 -18.86 21.44
C ASP A 66 0.29 -18.28 22.82
N GLY A 67 1.28 -18.85 23.54
CA GLY A 67 1.72 -18.36 24.84
C GLY A 67 2.20 -16.91 24.79
N PHE A 68 3.12 -16.63 23.86
CA PHE A 68 3.57 -15.26 23.58
C PHE A 68 2.41 -14.32 23.21
N MET A 69 1.50 -14.76 22.34
CA MET A 69 0.34 -13.95 21.95
C MET A 69 -0.50 -13.59 23.18
N TRP A 70 -0.80 -14.54 24.06
CA TRP A 70 -1.61 -14.27 25.25
C TRP A 70 -0.95 -13.28 26.21
N GLU A 71 0.36 -13.42 26.45
CA GLU A 71 1.13 -12.48 27.26
C GLU A 71 1.09 -11.07 26.68
N VAL A 72 1.27 -10.94 25.36
CA VAL A 72 1.20 -9.63 24.68
C VAL A 72 -0.17 -8.98 24.84
N LEU A 73 -1.26 -9.74 24.63
CA LEU A 73 -2.62 -9.20 24.76
C LEU A 73 -2.95 -8.79 26.20
N ASP A 74 -2.43 -9.52 27.18
CA ASP A 74 -2.57 -9.19 28.60
C ASP A 74 -1.83 -7.91 28.96
N ARG A 75 -0.56 -7.79 28.52
CA ARG A 75 0.27 -6.59 28.70
C ARG A 75 -0.31 -5.34 28.04
N PHE A 76 -0.99 -5.48 26.90
CA PHE A 76 -1.72 -4.38 26.26
C PHE A 76 -3.06 -4.04 26.93
N GLY A 77 -3.47 -4.77 27.97
CA GLY A 77 -4.64 -4.45 28.78
C GLY A 77 -5.97 -4.68 28.07
N LEU A 78 -6.06 -5.67 27.16
CA LEU A 78 -7.29 -5.93 26.39
C LEU A 78 -8.48 -6.40 27.25
N GLY A 79 -8.23 -6.70 28.52
CA GLY A 79 -9.21 -7.13 29.51
C GLY A 79 -9.39 -8.65 29.53
N HIS A 80 -9.43 -9.21 30.74
CA HIS A 80 -9.44 -10.66 30.95
C HIS A 80 -10.60 -11.38 30.23
N GLN A 81 -11.81 -10.80 30.24
CA GLN A 81 -12.97 -11.39 29.56
C GLN A 81 -12.77 -11.55 28.05
N LEU A 82 -12.17 -10.55 27.40
CA LEU A 82 -11.90 -10.61 25.96
C LEU A 82 -10.85 -11.68 25.66
N ILE A 83 -9.78 -11.72 26.45
CA ILE A 83 -8.72 -12.73 26.30
C ILE A 83 -9.31 -14.13 26.50
N GLN A 84 -10.20 -14.34 27.46
CA GLN A 84 -10.90 -15.61 27.64
C GLN A 84 -11.76 -15.97 26.43
N CYS A 85 -12.54 -15.03 25.88
CA CYS A 85 -13.30 -15.27 24.65
C CYS A 85 -12.40 -15.65 23.47
N LEU A 86 -11.23 -15.03 23.34
CA LEU A 86 -10.26 -15.39 22.32
C LEU A 86 -9.66 -16.77 22.58
N LYS A 87 -9.30 -17.09 23.82
CA LYS A 87 -8.84 -18.44 24.20
C LYS A 87 -9.87 -19.51 23.88
N LEU A 88 -11.17 -19.25 24.04
CA LEU A 88 -12.22 -20.19 23.62
C LEU A 88 -12.24 -20.43 22.10
N LEU A 89 -11.86 -19.43 21.31
CA LEU A 89 -11.75 -19.58 19.85
C LEU A 89 -10.48 -20.35 19.48
N TYR A 90 -9.34 -20.04 20.10
CA TYR A 90 -8.03 -20.53 19.68
C TYR A 90 -7.58 -21.84 20.37
N ASN A 91 -8.01 -22.12 21.60
CA ASN A 91 -7.60 -23.31 22.34
C ASN A 91 -8.15 -24.59 21.71
N ASN A 92 -7.32 -25.64 21.68
CA ASN A 92 -7.66 -26.97 21.15
C ASN A 92 -8.19 -26.94 19.72
N ALA A 93 -7.85 -25.91 18.94
CA ALA A 93 -8.22 -25.80 17.54
C ALA A 93 -7.70 -27.01 16.76
N GLN A 94 -8.57 -27.66 15.99
CA GLN A 94 -8.20 -28.73 15.08
C GLN A 94 -8.39 -28.26 13.63
N ALA A 95 -7.45 -28.62 12.77
CA ALA A 95 -7.56 -28.42 11.34
C ALA A 95 -7.69 -29.76 10.61
N ARG A 96 -8.29 -29.69 9.42
CA ARG A 96 -8.34 -30.80 8.45
C ARG A 96 -7.92 -30.27 7.09
N ILE A 97 -7.20 -31.08 6.32
CA ILE A 97 -6.83 -30.75 4.95
C ILE A 97 -7.88 -31.35 4.04
N ARG A 98 -8.51 -30.51 3.20
CA ARG A 98 -9.39 -30.97 2.12
C ARG A 98 -8.64 -30.89 0.80
N SER A 99 -8.47 -32.02 0.12
CA SER A 99 -7.82 -32.11 -1.19
C SER A 99 -8.65 -33.02 -2.09
N ASN A 100 -9.04 -32.52 -3.26
CA ASN A 100 -9.80 -33.25 -4.28
C ASN A 100 -11.02 -34.03 -3.75
N GLY A 101 -11.78 -33.42 -2.83
CA GLY A 101 -12.96 -34.05 -2.23
C GLY A 101 -12.68 -34.92 -1.01
N THR A 102 -11.44 -35.34 -0.79
CA THR A 102 -11.01 -36.10 0.39
C THR A 102 -10.65 -35.18 1.54
N VAL A 103 -11.03 -35.54 2.77
CA VAL A 103 -10.73 -34.79 4.00
C VAL A 103 -9.81 -35.64 4.88
N SER A 104 -8.70 -35.05 5.34
CA SER A 104 -7.76 -35.72 6.24
C SER A 104 -8.38 -35.98 7.63
N SER A 105 -7.73 -36.82 8.42
CA SER A 105 -7.95 -36.85 9.86
C SER A 105 -7.67 -35.47 10.47
N PRO A 106 -8.37 -35.11 11.57
CA PRO A 106 -8.11 -33.88 12.29
C PRO A 106 -6.73 -33.92 12.95
N PHE A 107 -6.03 -32.79 12.93
CA PHE A 107 -4.80 -32.58 13.68
C PHE A 107 -4.88 -31.28 14.48
N HIS A 108 -4.23 -31.24 15.64
CA HIS A 108 -4.23 -30.07 16.50
C HIS A 108 -3.33 -28.96 15.94
N LEU A 109 -3.82 -27.73 16.01
CA LEU A 109 -3.04 -26.54 15.76
C LEU A 109 -2.38 -26.13 17.08
N GLY A 110 -1.06 -26.28 17.19
CA GLY A 110 -0.30 -25.88 18.39
C GLY A 110 0.23 -24.44 18.37
N ARG A 111 0.07 -23.74 17.24
CA ARG A 111 0.43 -22.34 17.03
C ARG A 111 -0.29 -21.85 15.78
N SER A 112 -0.95 -20.70 15.84
CA SER A 112 -1.33 -19.90 14.66
C SER A 112 -2.32 -18.81 15.01
N ILE A 113 -2.21 -17.67 14.32
CA ILE A 113 -3.38 -16.81 14.10
C ILE A 113 -4.13 -17.33 12.88
N TRP A 114 -5.42 -17.66 13.04
CA TRP A 114 -6.23 -18.20 11.95
C TRP A 114 -6.37 -17.24 10.77
N GLN A 115 -5.96 -17.68 9.59
CA GLN A 115 -6.13 -16.92 8.36
C GLN A 115 -7.61 -16.84 7.98
N GLY A 116 -8.07 -15.66 7.55
CA GLY A 116 -9.48 -15.44 7.21
C GLY A 116 -10.39 -15.15 8.42
N CYS A 117 -9.88 -15.21 9.65
CA CYS A 117 -10.60 -14.72 10.82
C CYS A 117 -10.68 -13.18 10.78
N PRO A 118 -11.86 -12.55 10.99
CA PRO A 118 -11.98 -11.08 11.00
C PRO A 118 -11.14 -10.37 12.06
N PHE A 119 -10.71 -11.09 13.10
CA PHE A 119 -9.88 -10.56 14.19
C PHE A 119 -8.37 -10.76 13.95
N SER A 120 -7.99 -11.59 12.97
CA SER A 120 -6.59 -12.00 12.73
C SER A 120 -5.64 -10.84 12.49
N ALA A 121 -6.04 -9.87 11.66
CA ALA A 121 -5.20 -8.74 11.33
C ALA A 121 -4.90 -7.85 12.56
N LEU A 122 -5.90 -7.66 13.43
CA LEU A 122 -5.74 -6.90 14.67
C LEU A 122 -4.85 -7.63 15.66
N LEU A 123 -5.03 -8.94 15.84
CA LEU A 123 -4.15 -9.76 16.67
C LEU A 123 -2.70 -9.70 16.21
N TYR A 124 -2.48 -9.88 14.92
CA TYR A 124 -1.12 -9.86 14.37
C TYR A 124 -0.45 -8.51 14.57
N SER A 125 -1.18 -7.40 14.37
CA SER A 125 -0.64 -6.06 14.60
C SER A 125 -0.26 -5.82 16.05
N LEU A 126 -1.03 -6.35 17.02
CA LEU A 126 -0.65 -6.30 18.44
C LEU A 126 0.56 -7.17 18.74
N VAL A 127 0.61 -8.39 18.20
CA VAL A 127 1.75 -9.31 18.36
C VAL A 127 3.03 -8.75 17.76
N ALA A 128 2.94 -7.97 16.68
CA ALA A 128 4.06 -7.30 16.02
C ALA A 128 4.43 -5.94 16.66
N GLU A 129 3.67 -5.45 17.64
CA GLU A 129 3.93 -4.14 18.25
C GLU A 129 5.09 -4.15 19.28
N PRO A 130 5.28 -5.18 20.13
CA PRO A 130 6.48 -5.32 20.95
C PRO A 130 7.75 -5.31 20.11
N LEU A 131 7.62 -5.84 18.88
CA LEU A 131 8.59 -5.70 17.83
C LEU A 131 8.85 -4.24 17.52
N ALA A 132 7.91 -3.51 16.98
CA ALA A 132 8.10 -2.08 16.78
C ALA A 132 8.72 -1.36 18.01
N ASN A 133 8.23 -1.60 19.22
CA ASN A 133 8.71 -0.93 20.43
C ASN A 133 10.17 -1.22 20.81
N ALA A 134 10.73 -2.39 20.50
CA ALA A 134 12.07 -2.72 20.96
C ALA A 134 13.17 -1.97 20.19
N LEU A 135 13.10 -1.79 18.85
CA LEU A 135 14.15 -1.00 18.16
C LEU A 135 13.96 0.48 18.41
N ASN A 136 12.77 0.98 18.76
CA ASN A 136 12.63 2.39 19.18
C ASN A 136 13.49 2.71 20.38
N LYS A 137 13.63 1.71 21.25
CA LYS A 137 14.40 1.82 22.49
C LYS A 137 15.86 1.43 22.27
N ASN A 138 16.24 0.92 21.11
CA ASN A 138 17.59 0.44 20.86
C ASN A 138 18.50 1.61 20.48
N GLN A 139 19.40 1.98 21.40
CA GLN A 139 20.34 3.09 21.24
C GLN A 139 21.40 2.87 20.14
N LEU A 140 21.68 1.61 19.76
CA LEU A 140 22.64 1.25 18.72
C LEU A 140 22.04 1.38 17.31
N ILE A 141 20.72 1.27 17.19
CA ILE A 141 20.02 1.47 15.93
C ILE A 141 19.48 2.88 15.93
N LYS A 142 20.28 3.82 15.40
CA LYS A 142 19.81 5.15 14.99
C LYS A 142 19.02 5.03 13.69
N GLY A 143 17.96 4.24 13.72
CA GLY A 143 16.90 4.32 12.73
C GLY A 143 15.92 5.41 13.12
N THR A 144 15.07 5.83 12.20
CA THR A 144 13.73 6.23 12.61
C THR A 144 13.11 4.98 13.23
N ASP A 145 13.13 4.88 14.56
CA ASP A 145 12.30 4.04 15.44
C ASP A 145 11.65 2.81 14.74
N ARG A 146 12.08 1.54 15.02
CA ARG A 146 11.22 0.32 15.27
C ARG A 146 11.70 -1.07 14.79
N ALA A 147 11.71 -2.12 15.67
CA ALA A 147 11.67 -3.62 15.43
C ALA A 147 12.08 -4.53 16.66
N SER A 148 11.86 -5.84 16.60
CA SER A 148 12.38 -6.85 17.53
C SER A 148 12.62 -8.18 16.80
N GLY A 149 12.48 -9.32 17.49
CA GLY A 149 12.71 -10.67 17.01
C GLY A 149 11.45 -11.45 16.62
N ALA A 150 11.13 -11.45 15.34
CA ALA A 150 10.47 -12.58 14.68
C ALA A 150 11.47 -13.27 13.73
N LYS A 151 11.32 -14.57 13.48
CA LYS A 151 12.27 -15.33 12.65
C LYS A 151 12.21 -14.83 11.22
N VAL A 152 13.21 -14.02 10.88
CA VAL A 152 13.35 -13.34 9.59
C VAL A 152 13.47 -14.38 8.47
N ASN A 153 12.74 -14.14 7.39
CA ASN A 153 12.85 -14.88 6.15
C ASN A 153 14.03 -14.34 5.34
N THR A 154 15.22 -14.89 5.57
CA THR A 154 16.46 -14.42 4.91
C THR A 154 16.35 -14.36 3.38
N LYS A 155 15.57 -15.27 2.76
CA LYS A 155 15.34 -15.31 1.31
C LYS A 155 14.41 -14.22 0.77
N LYS A 156 13.65 -13.53 1.62
CA LYS A 156 12.75 -12.44 1.21
C LYS A 156 13.09 -11.11 1.87
N SER A 157 13.85 -11.16 2.94
CA SER A 157 14.42 -9.97 3.56
C SER A 157 15.52 -9.40 2.69
N MET A 158 15.61 -8.08 2.68
CA MET A 158 16.51 -7.35 1.81
C MET A 158 17.19 -6.20 2.53
N VAL A 159 18.42 -5.92 2.09
CA VAL A 159 19.20 -4.74 2.45
C VAL A 159 19.37 -3.90 1.20
N MET A 160 19.14 -2.60 1.30
CA MET A 160 19.47 -1.63 0.26
C MET A 160 20.26 -0.49 0.88
N TYR A 161 21.48 -0.29 0.39
CA TYR A 161 22.29 0.87 0.75
C TYR A 161 21.83 2.08 -0.05
N CYS A 162 21.57 3.17 0.66
CA CYS A 162 21.20 4.46 0.10
C CYS A 162 22.38 5.39 0.35
N GLY A 163 23.36 5.40 -0.56
CA GLY A 163 24.65 6.09 -0.35
C GLY A 163 25.81 5.11 -0.43
N GLU A 164 26.89 5.36 0.32
CA GLU A 164 28.05 4.46 0.36
C GLU A 164 27.73 3.15 1.09
N GLU A 165 28.26 2.05 0.57
CA GLU A 165 28.13 0.74 1.21
C GLU A 165 28.95 0.70 2.50
N VAL A 166 28.30 0.32 3.59
CA VAL A 166 28.95 0.22 4.91
C VAL A 166 29.23 -1.24 5.21
N GLN A 167 30.45 -1.55 5.66
CA GLN A 167 30.80 -2.88 6.18
C GLN A 167 29.94 -3.18 7.41
N THR A 168 28.99 -4.10 7.27
CA THR A 168 28.14 -4.53 8.38
C THR A 168 28.85 -5.67 9.14
N PRO A 169 28.91 -5.63 10.49
CA PRO A 169 29.69 -6.58 11.30
C PRO A 169 29.17 -8.03 11.28
N GLY A 170 28.09 -8.30 10.53
CA GLY A 170 27.64 -9.65 10.22
C GLY A 170 27.07 -9.68 8.81
N ARG A 171 27.51 -10.63 7.98
CA ARG A 171 26.79 -10.98 6.75
C ARG A 171 25.46 -11.59 7.15
N TRP A 172 24.43 -10.76 7.26
CA TRP A 172 23.08 -11.25 7.20
C TRP A 172 22.88 -11.76 5.77
N ASP A 173 22.54 -13.04 5.59
CA ASP A 173 22.27 -13.66 4.27
C ASP A 173 20.98 -13.12 3.61
N PHE A 174 20.77 -11.80 3.69
CA PHE A 174 19.66 -11.07 3.09
C PHE A 174 19.97 -10.78 1.62
N GLN A 175 18.92 -10.56 0.84
CA GLN A 175 19.08 -10.15 -0.55
C GLN A 175 19.59 -8.70 -0.60
N HIS A 176 20.59 -8.45 -1.44
CA HIS A 176 21.06 -7.09 -1.71
C HIS A 176 20.23 -6.49 -2.84
N ALA A 177 19.54 -5.40 -2.56
CA ALA A 177 18.87 -4.60 -3.57
C ALA A 177 19.74 -3.39 -3.90
N GLU A 178 20.10 -3.23 -5.18
CA GLU A 178 21.06 -2.19 -5.59
C GLU A 178 20.44 -0.80 -5.67
N GLN A 179 19.25 -0.67 -6.26
CA GLN A 179 18.69 0.66 -6.59
C GLN A 179 17.20 0.81 -6.25
N SER A 180 16.48 -0.28 -6.07
CA SER A 180 15.06 -0.23 -5.78
C SER A 180 14.53 -1.46 -5.05
N VAL A 181 13.49 -1.23 -4.27
CA VAL A 181 12.79 -2.22 -3.46
C VAL A 181 11.31 -2.21 -3.78
N ARG A 182 10.66 -3.38 -3.71
CA ARG A 182 9.21 -3.47 -3.90
C ARG A 182 8.51 -3.39 -2.54
N VAL A 183 7.76 -2.31 -2.33
CA VAL A 183 6.97 -2.10 -1.11
C VAL A 183 5.49 -2.09 -1.48
N LEU A 184 4.72 -3.00 -0.88
CA LEU A 184 3.26 -3.06 -1.01
C LEU A 184 2.77 -3.05 -2.48
N GLY A 185 3.55 -3.65 -3.38
CA GLY A 185 3.22 -3.79 -4.81
C GLY A 185 3.77 -2.69 -5.73
N VAL A 186 4.47 -1.67 -5.20
CA VAL A 186 5.09 -0.61 -5.99
C VAL A 186 6.61 -0.68 -5.87
N GLN A 187 7.32 -0.45 -6.98
CA GLN A 187 8.77 -0.34 -6.97
C GLN A 187 9.14 1.07 -6.50
N LEU A 188 9.90 1.17 -5.41
CA LEU A 188 10.44 2.42 -4.88
C LEU A 188 11.96 2.35 -5.01
N GLY A 189 12.60 3.40 -5.47
CA GLY A 189 14.05 3.42 -5.61
C GLY A 189 14.67 4.66 -5.02
N VAL A 190 15.97 4.57 -4.76
CA VAL A 190 16.79 5.68 -4.28
C VAL A 190 16.67 6.83 -5.30
N LYS A 191 16.94 6.55 -6.58
CA LYS A 191 16.66 7.47 -7.70
C LYS A 191 15.18 7.39 -8.09
N GLN A 192 14.41 8.41 -7.69
CA GLN A 192 12.96 8.47 -7.91
C GLN A 192 12.53 8.41 -9.38
N THR A 193 13.31 8.99 -10.30
CA THR A 193 13.02 9.00 -11.74
C THR A 193 13.11 7.60 -12.34
N ALA A 194 14.21 6.89 -12.12
CA ALA A 194 14.41 5.53 -12.59
C ALA A 194 13.34 4.57 -12.02
N ALA A 195 13.00 4.72 -10.74
CA ALA A 195 11.94 3.93 -10.11
C ALA A 195 10.57 4.19 -10.74
N ARG A 196 10.22 5.47 -10.96
CA ARG A 196 8.98 5.88 -11.63
C ARG A 196 8.87 5.24 -13.02
N ASP A 197 9.93 5.33 -13.81
CA ASP A 197 9.92 4.87 -15.20
C ASP A 197 9.78 3.34 -15.25
N ALA A 198 10.50 2.61 -14.39
CA ALA A 198 10.35 1.16 -14.24
C ALA A 198 8.94 0.73 -13.80
N VAL A 199 8.28 1.52 -12.93
CA VAL A 199 6.88 1.26 -12.55
C VAL A 199 5.97 1.40 -13.76
N TRP A 200 6.09 2.48 -14.53
CA TRP A 200 5.21 2.72 -15.68
C TRP A 200 5.43 1.74 -16.82
N GLU A 201 6.68 1.33 -17.06
CA GLU A 201 6.99 0.27 -18.03
C GLU A 201 6.29 -1.05 -17.69
N ARG A 202 6.35 -1.45 -16.41
CA ARG A 202 5.63 -2.63 -15.91
C ARG A 202 4.10 -2.50 -16.02
N GLN A 203 3.58 -1.29 -15.86
CA GLN A 203 2.14 -1.05 -16.05
C GLN A 203 1.76 -1.15 -17.52
N LEU A 204 2.50 -0.52 -18.42
CA LEU A 204 2.31 -0.61 -19.87
C LEU A 204 2.28 -2.05 -20.33
N GLN A 205 3.29 -2.85 -19.95
CA GLN A 205 3.36 -4.26 -20.32
C GLN A 205 2.13 -5.05 -19.88
N GLY A 206 1.69 -4.87 -18.63
CA GLY A 206 0.53 -5.62 -18.16
C GLY A 206 -0.81 -5.09 -18.66
N VAL A 207 -0.92 -3.81 -19.01
CA VAL A 207 -2.07 -3.29 -19.77
C VAL A 207 -2.12 -3.96 -21.14
N THR A 208 -0.98 -4.06 -21.83
CA THR A 208 -0.89 -4.79 -23.11
C THR A 208 -1.31 -6.26 -22.95
N THR A 209 -0.86 -6.94 -21.90
CA THR A 209 -1.29 -8.32 -21.61
C THR A 209 -2.80 -8.42 -21.38
N ILE A 210 -3.38 -7.54 -20.56
CA ILE A 210 -4.83 -7.53 -20.29
C ILE A 210 -5.58 -7.31 -21.61
N LEU A 211 -5.26 -6.26 -22.35
CA LEU A 211 -5.96 -5.94 -23.60
C LEU A 211 -5.78 -7.03 -24.65
N GLY A 212 -4.61 -7.65 -24.73
CA GLY A 212 -4.34 -8.80 -25.61
C GLY A 212 -5.23 -10.00 -25.30
N LEU A 213 -5.35 -10.38 -24.02
CA LEU A 213 -6.21 -11.48 -23.60
C LEU A 213 -7.69 -11.22 -23.92
N TRP A 214 -8.16 -9.99 -23.69
CA TRP A 214 -9.54 -9.62 -23.94
C TRP A 214 -9.84 -9.36 -25.43
N ARG A 215 -8.81 -9.17 -26.26
CA ARG A 215 -8.95 -9.08 -27.71
C ARG A 215 -9.33 -10.42 -28.36
N MET A 216 -9.03 -11.54 -27.70
CA MET A 216 -9.41 -12.88 -28.15
C MET A 216 -10.91 -13.15 -28.04
N ARG A 217 -11.65 -12.29 -27.33
CA ARG A 217 -13.11 -12.39 -27.16
C ARG A 217 -13.81 -11.46 -28.14
N ASP A 218 -14.96 -11.91 -28.65
CA ASP A 218 -15.81 -11.04 -29.45
C ASP A 218 -16.64 -10.14 -28.54
N LEU A 219 -16.24 -8.88 -28.44
CA LEU A 219 -16.85 -7.89 -27.56
C LEU A 219 -17.43 -6.74 -28.40
N THR A 220 -18.63 -6.31 -28.01
CA THR A 220 -19.19 -5.05 -28.48
C THR A 220 -18.30 -3.87 -28.08
N LEU A 221 -18.40 -2.75 -28.80
CA LEU A 221 -17.65 -1.53 -28.47
C LEU A 221 -17.87 -1.11 -27.01
N ASN A 222 -19.11 -1.22 -26.52
CA ASN A 222 -19.45 -0.95 -25.12
C ASN A 222 -18.76 -1.92 -24.16
N GLY A 223 -18.74 -3.21 -24.48
CA GLY A 223 -18.03 -4.22 -23.69
C GLY A 223 -16.53 -3.92 -23.59
N LYS A 224 -15.90 -3.49 -24.69
CA LYS A 224 -14.49 -3.09 -24.69
C LYS A 224 -14.22 -1.84 -23.83
N VAL A 225 -15.13 -0.86 -23.84
CA VAL A 225 -15.01 0.31 -22.96
C VAL A 225 -15.12 -0.08 -21.50
N VAL A 226 -16.03 -0.99 -21.14
CA VAL A 226 -16.16 -1.52 -19.78
C VAL A 226 -14.87 -2.24 -19.35
N VAL A 227 -14.33 -3.13 -20.19
CA VAL A 227 -13.06 -3.82 -19.94
C VAL A 227 -11.93 -2.82 -19.71
N THR A 228 -11.85 -1.79 -20.56
CA THR A 228 -10.85 -0.74 -20.45
C THR A 228 -10.99 0.02 -19.13
N ASN A 229 -12.17 0.54 -18.84
CA ASN A 229 -12.41 1.32 -17.64
C ASN A 229 -12.26 0.51 -16.36
N ALA A 230 -12.62 -0.77 -16.35
CA ALA A 230 -12.52 -1.61 -15.16
C ALA A 230 -11.10 -2.15 -14.96
N LEU A 231 -10.56 -2.85 -15.95
CA LEU A 231 -9.33 -3.62 -15.78
C LEU A 231 -8.08 -2.78 -15.97
N VAL A 232 -8.05 -1.88 -16.96
CA VAL A 232 -6.91 -0.98 -17.15
C VAL A 232 -6.81 -0.02 -15.97
N MET A 233 -7.91 0.60 -15.55
CA MET A 233 -7.87 1.50 -14.40
C MET A 233 -7.53 0.79 -13.10
N SER A 234 -8.09 -0.40 -12.84
CA SER A 234 -7.74 -1.18 -11.65
C SER A 234 -6.24 -1.43 -11.55
N ARG A 235 -5.57 -1.60 -12.69
CA ARG A 235 -4.11 -1.79 -12.75
C ARG A 235 -3.33 -0.49 -12.55
N LEU A 236 -3.80 0.62 -13.11
CA LEU A 236 -3.10 1.90 -13.07
C LEU A 236 -3.28 2.68 -11.75
N ASN A 237 -4.44 2.55 -11.10
CA ASN A 237 -4.83 3.37 -9.94
C ASN A 237 -3.76 3.40 -8.84
N HIS A 238 -3.19 2.25 -8.48
CA HIS A 238 -2.19 2.18 -7.42
C HIS A 238 -0.89 2.90 -7.78
N ALA A 239 -0.45 2.81 -9.05
CA ALA A 239 0.73 3.52 -9.53
C ALA A 239 0.49 5.04 -9.63
N MET A 240 -0.68 5.47 -10.14
CA MET A 240 -1.06 6.90 -10.23
C MET A 240 -1.12 7.58 -8.86
N ALA A 241 -1.48 6.83 -7.81
CA ALA A 241 -1.51 7.35 -6.46
C ALA A 241 -0.11 7.68 -5.92
N VAL A 242 0.93 6.96 -6.36
CA VAL A 242 2.30 7.06 -5.84
C VAL A 242 3.20 7.92 -6.73
N TYR A 243 3.07 7.79 -8.05
CA TYR A 243 3.90 8.44 -9.04
C TYR A 243 3.05 9.30 -9.98
N ASP A 244 3.60 10.42 -10.44
CA ASP A 244 2.99 11.15 -11.55
C ASP A 244 3.00 10.32 -12.82
N LEU A 245 1.93 10.43 -13.60
CA LEU A 245 1.78 9.80 -14.90
C LEU A 245 2.39 10.70 -15.99
N PRO A 246 3.53 10.31 -16.61
CA PRO A 246 4.19 11.09 -17.66
C PRO A 246 3.35 11.17 -18.94
N SER A 247 3.52 12.24 -19.72
CA SER A 247 2.77 12.48 -20.95
C SER A 247 3.03 11.44 -22.04
N ASP A 248 4.25 10.92 -22.14
CA ASP A 248 4.60 9.85 -23.08
C ASP A 248 3.88 8.54 -22.70
N VAL A 249 3.80 8.23 -21.40
CA VAL A 249 3.07 7.06 -20.88
C VAL A 249 1.57 7.20 -21.12
N VAL A 250 0.98 8.39 -20.93
CA VAL A 250 -0.42 8.66 -21.31
C VAL A 250 -0.65 8.33 -22.77
N THR A 251 0.22 8.84 -23.64
CA THR A 251 0.10 8.65 -25.09
C THR A 251 0.18 7.18 -25.47
N LYS A 252 1.14 6.43 -24.89
CA LYS A 252 1.26 4.97 -25.10
C LYS A 252 0.01 4.22 -24.62
N LEU A 253 -0.50 4.55 -23.44
CA LEU A 253 -1.71 3.92 -22.88
C LEU A 253 -2.94 4.22 -23.75
N ASP A 254 -3.14 5.47 -24.16
CA ASP A 254 -4.27 5.86 -25.01
C ASP A 254 -4.20 5.18 -26.38
N ASN A 255 -3.01 5.09 -26.99
CA ASN A 255 -2.82 4.34 -28.23
C ASN A 255 -3.18 2.86 -28.09
N SER A 256 -2.78 2.20 -26.99
CA SER A 256 -3.14 0.81 -26.70
C SER A 256 -4.66 0.64 -26.52
N ARG A 257 -5.32 1.57 -25.82
CA ARG A 257 -6.78 1.56 -25.62
C ARG A 257 -7.53 1.76 -26.93
N VAL A 258 -7.11 2.72 -27.75
CA VAL A 258 -7.66 3.00 -29.09
C VAL A 258 -7.54 1.79 -29.99
N THR A 259 -6.35 1.18 -30.03
CA THR A 259 -6.08 -0.03 -30.81
C THR A 259 -6.98 -1.19 -30.38
N PHE A 260 -7.22 -1.34 -29.07
CA PHE A 260 -8.14 -2.35 -28.56
C PHE A 260 -9.60 -2.07 -28.97
N LEU A 261 -10.05 -0.83 -28.83
CA LEU A 261 -11.42 -0.41 -29.18
C LEU A 261 -11.71 -0.65 -30.68
N TRP A 262 -10.86 -0.15 -31.56
CA TRP A 262 -11.11 -0.09 -33.00
C TRP A 262 -10.48 -1.22 -33.81
N LYS A 263 -9.71 -2.11 -33.18
CA LYS A 263 -8.87 -3.12 -33.86
C LYS A 263 -7.85 -2.49 -34.84
N SER A 264 -7.63 -1.18 -34.76
CA SER A 264 -6.69 -0.41 -35.58
C SER A 264 -6.15 0.77 -34.79
N SER A 265 -4.97 1.26 -35.16
CA SER A 265 -4.37 2.44 -34.52
C SER A 265 -5.02 3.76 -34.97
N ARG A 266 -6.01 3.72 -35.87
CA ARG A 266 -6.74 4.92 -36.30
C ARG A 266 -7.89 5.21 -35.35
N ASN A 267 -7.94 6.45 -34.89
CA ASN A 267 -9.11 6.96 -34.17
C ASN A 267 -10.24 7.22 -35.15
N LEU A 268 -11.27 6.36 -35.14
CA LEU A 268 -12.50 6.60 -35.91
C LEU A 268 -13.35 7.73 -35.33
N VAL A 269 -13.18 8.00 -34.03
CA VAL A 269 -13.86 9.05 -33.27
C VAL A 269 -12.81 9.83 -32.51
N ALA A 270 -12.97 11.16 -32.45
CA ALA A 270 -12.07 12.02 -31.69
C ALA A 270 -11.95 11.56 -30.23
N HIS A 271 -10.73 11.51 -29.70
CA HIS A 271 -10.45 11.00 -28.35
C HIS A 271 -11.26 11.74 -27.27
N LYS A 272 -11.40 13.06 -27.39
CA LYS A 272 -12.24 13.89 -26.50
C LYS A 272 -13.69 13.41 -26.45
N THR A 273 -14.26 13.00 -27.59
CA THR A 273 -15.62 12.48 -27.68
C THR A 273 -15.76 11.12 -27.02
N LEU A 274 -14.73 10.26 -27.06
CA LEU A 274 -14.75 8.97 -26.36
C LEU A 274 -14.93 9.15 -24.84
N ILE A 275 -14.35 10.20 -24.28
CA ILE A 275 -14.38 10.51 -22.86
C ILE A 275 -15.76 10.97 -22.39
N TRP A 276 -16.53 11.62 -23.27
CA TRP A 276 -17.83 12.19 -22.90
C TRP A 276 -18.80 11.13 -22.38
N GLU A 277 -19.74 11.58 -21.54
CA GLU A 277 -20.83 10.74 -21.06
C GLU A 277 -21.67 10.19 -22.21
N ARG A 278 -22.27 9.01 -21.98
CA ARG A 278 -23.13 8.35 -22.96
C ARG A 278 -24.34 9.19 -23.35
N THR A 279 -24.88 9.93 -22.39
CA THR A 279 -26.00 10.89 -22.58
C THR A 279 -25.64 12.03 -23.52
N ARG A 280 -24.34 12.34 -23.68
CA ARG A 280 -23.83 13.40 -24.55
C ARG A 280 -23.22 12.85 -25.85
N GLY A 281 -23.53 11.59 -26.20
CA GLY A 281 -23.02 10.94 -27.41
C GLY A 281 -21.60 10.39 -27.30
N GLY A 282 -21.00 10.37 -26.10
CA GLY A 282 -19.70 9.75 -25.86
C GLY A 282 -19.76 8.28 -25.45
N LEU A 283 -18.61 7.68 -25.15
CA LEU A 283 -18.53 6.28 -24.71
C LEU A 283 -18.31 6.13 -23.20
N ASN A 284 -18.13 7.23 -22.48
CA ASN A 284 -17.75 7.28 -21.07
C ASN A 284 -16.38 6.61 -20.81
N LEU A 285 -15.41 6.82 -21.70
CA LEU A 285 -14.05 6.32 -21.55
C LEU A 285 -13.30 7.16 -20.49
N VAL A 286 -12.63 6.52 -19.52
CA VAL A 286 -11.95 7.27 -18.45
C VAL A 286 -10.79 8.12 -19.01
N ASP A 287 -10.77 9.41 -18.70
CA ASP A 287 -9.63 10.28 -18.97
C ASP A 287 -8.50 10.05 -17.96
N LEU A 288 -7.35 9.57 -18.45
CA LEU A 288 -6.19 9.22 -17.62
C LEU A 288 -5.58 10.46 -16.95
N LYS A 289 -5.57 11.61 -17.65
CA LYS A 289 -5.01 12.85 -17.11
C LYS A 289 -5.86 13.37 -15.95
N SER A 290 -7.16 13.52 -16.16
CA SER A 290 -8.11 13.90 -15.11
C SER A 290 -8.06 12.93 -13.92
N LYS A 291 -7.90 11.63 -14.17
CA LYS A 291 -7.77 10.65 -13.07
C LYS A 291 -6.48 10.82 -12.29
N ASN A 292 -5.35 11.05 -12.95
CA ASN A 292 -4.09 11.34 -12.26
C ASN A 292 -4.21 12.60 -11.40
N TYR A 293 -4.78 13.69 -11.94
CA TYR A 293 -5.03 14.91 -11.15
C TYR A 293 -5.94 14.65 -9.95
N ALA A 294 -6.97 13.83 -10.09
CA ALA A 294 -7.85 13.47 -8.97
C ALA A 294 -7.08 12.76 -7.83
N PHE A 295 -6.09 11.90 -8.15
CA PHE A 295 -5.22 11.30 -7.14
C PHE A 295 -4.35 12.34 -6.43
N LYS A 296 -3.82 13.34 -7.16
CA LYS A 296 -3.03 14.43 -6.56
C LYS A 296 -3.87 15.33 -5.66
N ILE A 297 -5.09 15.68 -6.10
CA ILE A 297 -6.05 16.42 -5.27
C ILE A 297 -6.41 15.64 -4.01
N LYS A 298 -6.61 14.32 -4.11
CA LYS A 298 -6.85 13.47 -2.94
C LYS A 298 -5.67 13.49 -1.96
N LEU A 299 -4.44 13.51 -2.47
CA LEU A 299 -3.25 13.61 -1.63
C LEU A 299 -3.15 14.97 -0.93
N ILE A 300 -3.40 16.08 -1.65
CA ILE A 300 -3.46 17.43 -1.07
C ILE A 300 -4.52 17.51 0.02
N ARG A 301 -5.71 16.94 -0.22
CA ARG A 301 -6.76 16.89 0.80
C ARG A 301 -6.31 16.15 2.07
N LYS A 302 -5.59 15.03 1.95
CA LYS A 302 -5.03 14.31 3.11
C LYS A 302 -3.95 15.12 3.83
N PHE A 303 -3.13 15.85 3.08
CA PHE A 303 -2.11 16.72 3.64
C PHE A 303 -2.75 17.84 4.50
N LEU A 304 -3.80 18.47 3.97
CA LEU A 304 -4.51 19.57 4.64
C LEU A 304 -5.42 19.12 5.80
N ASP A 305 -5.72 17.83 5.93
CA ASP A 305 -6.53 17.31 7.03
C ASP A 305 -5.69 17.19 8.32
N PRO A 306 -5.96 17.99 9.37
CA PRO A 306 -5.20 17.94 10.61
C PRO A 306 -5.37 16.63 11.38
N ASN A 307 -6.47 15.91 11.15
CA ASN A 307 -6.73 14.62 11.81
C ASN A 307 -6.03 13.45 11.11
N HIS A 308 -5.54 13.65 9.88
CA HIS A 308 -4.81 12.63 9.13
C HIS A 308 -3.32 12.67 9.50
N VAL A 309 -2.92 11.74 10.37
CA VAL A 309 -1.52 11.58 10.80
C VAL A 309 -0.81 10.59 9.87
N ALA A 310 0.20 11.04 9.13
CA ALA A 310 1.00 10.20 8.25
C ALA A 310 2.42 10.76 8.11
N GLY A 311 3.43 9.90 8.17
CA GLY A 311 4.84 10.33 8.17
C GLY A 311 5.27 11.07 6.92
N TRP A 312 4.66 10.79 5.76
CA TRP A 312 4.95 11.53 4.52
C TRP A 312 4.57 13.02 4.59
N LYS A 313 3.67 13.44 5.50
CA LYS A 313 3.25 14.83 5.61
C LYS A 313 4.39 15.74 6.09
N ASP A 314 5.28 15.23 6.94
CA ASP A 314 6.41 15.98 7.48
C ASP A 314 7.36 16.39 6.33
N PHE A 315 7.69 15.45 5.45
CA PHE A 315 8.49 15.71 4.25
C PHE A 315 7.85 16.76 3.32
N PHE A 316 6.53 16.73 3.16
CA PHE A 316 5.83 17.76 2.38
C PHE A 316 5.88 19.13 3.05
N GLY A 317 5.74 19.17 4.37
CA GLY A 317 5.86 20.38 5.17
C GLY A 317 7.24 21.02 5.01
N ASP A 318 8.30 20.23 5.08
CA ASP A 318 9.68 20.70 4.89
C ASP A 318 9.90 21.27 3.48
N VAL A 319 9.43 20.56 2.45
CA VAL A 319 9.50 21.04 1.06
C VAL A 319 8.76 22.36 0.89
N LEU A 320 7.53 22.47 1.40
CA LEU A 320 6.75 23.70 1.29
C LEU A 320 7.39 24.87 2.06
N SER A 321 7.97 24.60 3.23
CA SER A 321 8.68 25.59 4.04
C SER A 321 9.95 26.09 3.34
N SER A 322 10.61 25.22 2.57
CA SER A 322 11.78 25.58 1.76
C SER A 322 11.45 26.50 0.57
N LEU A 323 10.17 26.60 0.18
CA LEU A 323 9.71 27.48 -0.93
C LEU A 323 9.45 28.94 -0.49
N GLY A 324 9.74 29.29 0.78
CA GLY A 324 9.68 30.65 1.31
C GLY A 324 8.48 30.94 2.21
N PRO A 325 8.47 32.09 2.92
CA PRO A 325 7.45 32.39 3.93
C PRO A 325 6.05 32.48 3.33
N HIS A 326 5.09 31.90 4.06
CA HIS A 326 3.67 31.78 3.70
C HIS A 326 2.97 33.11 3.34
N ASP A 327 3.57 34.26 3.63
CA ASP A 327 3.03 35.58 3.31
C ASP A 327 3.10 35.95 1.82
N GLN A 328 3.95 35.30 1.02
CA GLN A 328 3.93 35.46 -0.45
C GLN A 328 3.11 34.39 -1.19
N LEU A 329 2.63 33.36 -0.48
CA LEU A 329 1.65 32.40 -0.99
C LEU A 329 0.20 32.92 -0.90
N GLY A 330 0.01 34.21 -0.56
CA GLY A 330 -1.25 34.96 -0.65
C GLY A 330 -1.85 35.13 -2.05
N ARG A 331 -1.34 34.42 -3.06
CA ARG A 331 -1.93 34.33 -4.41
C ARG A 331 -2.23 32.90 -4.88
N CYS A 332 -2.07 31.87 -4.05
CA CYS A 332 -2.70 30.57 -4.32
C CYS A 332 -4.14 30.56 -3.79
N GLN A 333 -5.01 31.34 -4.44
CA GLN A 333 -6.46 31.23 -4.28
C GLN A 333 -6.94 29.91 -4.88
N VAL A 334 -6.84 28.82 -4.13
CA VAL A 334 -7.67 27.64 -4.38
C VAL A 334 -9.03 27.91 -3.70
N LEU A 335 -9.99 28.34 -4.53
CA LEU A 335 -11.43 28.17 -4.34
C LEU A 335 -12.02 28.70 -3.02
N LYS A 336 -12.15 30.02 -2.87
CA LYS A 336 -13.28 30.60 -2.12
C LYS A 336 -14.43 30.86 -3.10
N LYS A 337 -15.58 30.26 -2.79
CA LYS A 337 -16.85 30.36 -3.51
C LYS A 337 -17.26 31.81 -3.82
N THR A 338 -17.88 31.97 -4.97
CA THR A 338 -18.74 33.09 -5.38
C THR A 338 -20.00 33.23 -4.51
N HIS A 339 -20.62 34.42 -4.61
CA HIS A 339 -21.83 35.01 -3.96
C HIS A 339 -21.47 35.90 -2.75
N THR A 340 -21.73 37.21 -2.73
CA THR A 340 -22.93 38.01 -3.10
C THR A 340 -22.54 39.45 -3.51
N ALA A 341 -23.06 39.98 -4.61
CA ALA A 341 -24.12 41.02 -4.72
C ALA A 341 -23.71 42.45 -4.30
N VAL A 342 -23.52 43.34 -5.28
CA VAL A 342 -24.39 44.51 -5.59
C VAL A 342 -24.35 44.70 -7.11
#